data_AF-A0A7Z1SCH3-F1
#
_entry.id   AF-A0A7Z1SCH3-F1
#
_cell.length_a   1.000
_cell.length_b   1.000
_cell.length_c   1.000
_cell.angle_alpha   90.00
_cell.angle_beta   90.00
_cell.angle_gamma   90.00
#
_symmetry.space_group_name_H-M   'P 1'
#
loop_
_entity.id
_entity.type
_entity.pdbx_description
1 polymer ?
#
loop_
_entity_poly.entity_id
_entity_poly.type
_entity_poly.pdbx_seq_one_letter_code
_entity_poly.pdbx_strand_id
1 'polypeptide(L)'
;IRTNKVETEQINNELTQAKQGLTVDKQPLINAKTALQQSLDNQPSTTGMTEATIQNYNAKRQKAEQVIQNANKIIENAQPSVQQVSDEKSKVEQALSELNNAKSALRADKQELQQAYNQLIQPTDLNNKKPASITAYNQRYQQFSNELNSTKT
;
A
#
# COMPACT_ATOMS: atom_id res chain seq x y z
N ILE A 1 25.72 -61.72 16.64
CA ILE A 1 26.29 -60.77 15.64
C ILE A 1 25.32 -60.47 14.48
N ARG A 2 24.41 -61.38 14.07
CA ARG A 2 23.42 -61.08 13.00
C ARG A 2 22.25 -60.17 13.43
N THR A 3 21.86 -60.20 14.71
CA THR A 3 20.71 -59.44 15.25
C THR A 3 20.95 -57.91 15.21
N ASN A 4 22.11 -57.45 15.67
CA ASN A 4 22.44 -56.02 15.73
C ASN A 4 22.48 -55.36 14.35
N LYS A 5 22.83 -56.10 13.28
CA LYS A 5 22.89 -55.55 11.91
C LYS A 5 21.49 -55.26 11.36
N VAL A 6 20.54 -56.19 11.53
CA VAL A 6 19.15 -56.03 11.06
C VAL A 6 18.43 -54.92 11.82
N GLU A 7 18.62 -54.84 13.14
CA GLU A 7 18.07 -53.75 13.97
C GLU A 7 18.63 -52.37 13.55
N THR A 8 19.93 -52.30 13.26
CA THR A 8 20.56 -51.04 12.81
C THR A 8 20.01 -50.61 11.43
N GLU A 9 19.82 -51.56 10.51
CA GLU A 9 19.23 -51.27 9.19
C GLU A 9 17.77 -50.79 9.30
N GLN A 10 16.99 -51.40 10.19
CA GLN A 10 15.62 -50.99 10.46
C GLN A 10 15.54 -49.57 11.05
N ILE A 11 16.33 -49.28 12.09
CA ILE A 11 16.40 -47.94 12.70
C ILE A 11 16.81 -46.89 11.66
N ASN A 12 17.76 -47.21 10.78
CA ASN A 12 18.20 -46.29 9.75
C ASN A 12 17.11 -46.00 8.71
N ASN A 13 16.30 -47.01 8.37
CA ASN A 13 15.15 -46.84 7.49
C ASN A 13 14.05 -45.98 8.14
N GLU A 14 13.71 -46.25 9.41
CA GLU A 14 12.75 -45.46 10.18
C GLU A 14 13.20 -44.00 10.33
N LEU A 15 14.47 -43.75 10.61
CA LEU A 15 15.04 -42.40 10.69
C LEU A 15 15.01 -41.69 9.33
N THR A 16 15.26 -42.41 8.24
CA THR A 16 15.20 -41.87 6.88
C THR A 16 13.77 -41.47 6.52
N GLN A 17 12.79 -42.31 6.85
CA GLN A 17 11.36 -42.01 6.65
C GLN A 17 10.92 -40.81 7.51
N ALA A 18 11.33 -40.77 8.78
CA ALA A 18 11.03 -39.64 9.67
C ALA A 18 11.61 -38.31 9.12
N LYS A 19 12.85 -38.33 8.60
CA LYS A 19 13.47 -37.16 7.96
C LYS A 19 12.72 -36.72 6.70
N GLN A 20 12.26 -37.66 5.88
CA GLN A 20 11.46 -37.36 4.68
C GLN A 20 10.06 -36.84 5.03
N GLY A 21 9.53 -37.20 6.21
CA GLY A 21 8.25 -36.73 6.73
C GLY A 21 8.29 -35.34 7.37
N LEU A 22 9.47 -34.76 7.60
CA LEU A 22 9.58 -33.38 8.06
C LEU A 22 9.06 -32.43 6.98
N THR A 23 8.28 -31.44 7.40
CA THR A 23 7.73 -30.39 6.53
C THR A 23 8.02 -29.03 7.15
N VAL A 24 8.21 -28.01 6.31
CA VAL A 24 8.42 -26.64 6.76
C VAL A 24 7.09 -26.02 7.17
N ASP A 25 7.07 -25.31 8.30
CA ASP A 25 5.91 -24.55 8.74
C ASP A 25 5.64 -23.36 7.80
N LYS A 26 4.46 -23.36 7.17
CA LYS A 26 4.00 -22.34 6.22
C LYS A 26 3.01 -21.35 6.85
N GLN A 27 2.57 -21.56 8.09
CA GLN A 27 1.53 -20.76 8.72
C GLN A 27 1.89 -19.27 8.83
N PRO A 28 3.13 -18.87 9.16
CA PRO A 28 3.51 -17.46 9.18
C PRO A 28 3.37 -16.77 7.82
N LEU A 29 3.72 -17.46 6.73
CA LEU A 29 3.56 -16.95 5.36
C LEU A 29 2.08 -16.84 4.98
N ILE A 30 1.26 -17.84 5.34
CA ILE A 30 -0.19 -17.81 5.13
C ILE A 30 -0.82 -16.60 5.82
N ASN A 31 -0.46 -16.36 7.09
CA ASN A 31 -0.98 -15.22 7.85
C ASN A 31 -0.59 -13.88 7.23
N ALA A 32 0.67 -13.70 6.86
CA ALA A 32 1.15 -12.49 6.19
C ALA A 32 0.41 -12.26 4.85
N LYS A 33 0.22 -13.33 4.05
CA LYS A 33 -0.49 -13.27 2.77
C LYS A 33 -1.94 -12.85 2.96
N THR A 34 -2.63 -13.40 3.97
CA THR A 34 -4.00 -13.03 4.30
C THR A 34 -4.12 -11.55 4.66
N ALA A 35 -3.17 -11.01 5.44
CA ALA A 35 -3.15 -9.59 5.76
C ALA A 35 -2.94 -8.71 4.52
N LEU A 36 -2.06 -9.12 3.59
CA LEU A 36 -1.87 -8.43 2.31
C LEU A 36 -3.14 -8.45 1.45
N GLN A 37 -3.83 -9.59 1.38
CA GLN A 37 -5.09 -9.72 0.64
C GLN A 37 -6.17 -8.81 1.22
N GLN A 38 -6.34 -8.79 2.54
CA GLN A 38 -7.29 -7.90 3.21
C GLN A 38 -7.01 -6.42 2.90
N SER A 39 -5.73 -6.02 2.81
CA SER A 39 -5.39 -4.68 2.37
C SER A 39 -5.76 -4.46 0.90
N LEU A 40 -5.49 -5.40 -0.02
CA LEU A 40 -5.92 -5.27 -1.42
C LEU A 40 -7.44 -5.13 -1.59
N ASP A 41 -8.21 -5.84 -0.77
CA ASP A 41 -9.68 -5.83 -0.82
C ASP A 41 -10.24 -4.52 -0.26
N ASN A 42 -9.57 -3.90 0.72
CA ASN A 42 -9.95 -2.60 1.27
C ASN A 42 -9.38 -1.44 0.44
N GLN A 43 -10.13 -1.02 -0.58
CA GLN A 43 -9.70 0.01 -1.53
C GLN A 43 -10.22 1.40 -1.13
N PRO A 44 -9.35 2.43 -0.99
CA PRO A 44 -9.79 3.80 -0.82
C PRO A 44 -10.40 4.34 -2.13
N SER A 45 -11.25 5.37 -2.02
CA SER A 45 -11.66 6.15 -3.19
C SER A 45 -10.47 6.93 -3.74
N THR A 46 -10.27 6.86 -5.06
CA THR A 46 -9.27 7.66 -5.78
C THR A 46 -9.87 8.87 -6.48
N THR A 47 -11.19 9.07 -6.40
CA THR A 47 -11.86 10.21 -7.02
C THR A 47 -11.39 11.52 -6.39
N GLY A 48 -10.98 12.48 -7.24
CA GLY A 48 -10.49 13.78 -6.79
C GLY A 48 -9.09 13.74 -6.16
N MET A 49 -8.34 12.63 -6.29
CA MET A 49 -6.94 12.55 -5.89
C MET A 49 -6.00 12.92 -7.05
N THR A 50 -4.79 13.35 -6.74
CA THR A 50 -3.77 13.68 -7.75
C THR A 50 -3.32 12.43 -8.51
N GLU A 51 -3.11 12.57 -9.82
CA GLU A 51 -2.71 11.47 -10.70
C GLU A 51 -1.43 10.77 -10.21
N ALA A 52 -0.43 11.52 -9.76
CA ALA A 52 0.83 10.97 -9.25
C ALA A 52 0.62 10.02 -8.06
N THR A 53 -0.25 10.40 -7.11
CA THR A 53 -0.54 9.55 -5.95
C THR A 53 -1.38 8.32 -6.33
N ILE A 54 -2.28 8.46 -7.31
CA ILE A 54 -3.05 7.34 -7.87
C ILE A 54 -2.12 6.34 -8.57
N GLN A 55 -1.19 6.82 -9.40
CA GLN A 55 -0.21 5.97 -10.09
C GLN A 55 0.68 5.21 -9.08
N ASN A 56 1.15 5.90 -8.03
CA ASN A 56 1.93 5.25 -6.97
C ASN A 56 1.12 4.14 -6.26
N TYR A 57 -0.12 4.45 -5.86
CA TYR A 57 -1.03 3.47 -5.26
C TYR A 57 -1.25 2.25 -6.17
N ASN A 58 -1.56 2.47 -7.45
CA ASN A 58 -1.78 1.39 -8.42
C ASN A 58 -0.53 0.53 -8.64
N ALA A 59 0.67 1.12 -8.69
CA ALA A 59 1.92 0.38 -8.79
C ALA A 59 2.15 -0.53 -7.57
N LYS A 60 1.85 -0.04 -6.35
CA LYS A 60 1.97 -0.85 -5.13
C LYS A 60 0.91 -1.94 -5.04
N ARG A 61 -0.29 -1.71 -5.56
CA ARG A 61 -1.31 -2.77 -5.70
C ARG A 61 -0.85 -3.90 -6.62
N GLN A 62 -0.37 -3.58 -7.82
CA GLN A 62 0.14 -4.59 -8.77
C GLN A 62 1.29 -5.39 -8.16
N LYS A 63 2.18 -4.73 -7.43
CA LYS A 63 3.27 -5.42 -6.73
C LYS A 63 2.74 -6.37 -5.65
N ALA A 64 1.74 -5.95 -4.88
CA ALA A 64 1.09 -6.79 -3.88
C ALA A 64 0.41 -8.02 -4.50
N GLU A 65 -0.32 -7.84 -5.61
CA GLU A 65 -0.94 -8.95 -6.37
C GLU A 65 0.11 -9.96 -6.84
N GLN A 66 1.23 -9.49 -7.38
CA GLN A 66 2.33 -10.36 -7.82
C GLN A 66 2.96 -11.15 -6.67
N VAL A 67 3.11 -10.52 -5.50
CA VAL A 67 3.67 -11.15 -4.31
C VAL A 67 2.71 -12.20 -3.73
N ILE A 68 1.40 -11.96 -3.75
CA ILE A 68 0.41 -12.97 -3.36
C ILE A 68 0.49 -14.22 -4.25
N GLN A 69 0.64 -14.03 -5.57
CA GLN A 69 0.80 -15.17 -6.50
C GLN A 69 2.06 -16.00 -6.19
N ASN A 70 3.17 -15.35 -5.85
CA ASN A 70 4.40 -16.04 -5.47
C ASN A 70 4.26 -16.77 -4.13
N ALA A 71 3.63 -16.13 -3.14
CA ALA A 71 3.31 -16.76 -1.87
C ALA A 71 2.43 -18.02 -2.05
N ASN A 72 1.42 -17.98 -2.92
CA ASN A 72 0.61 -19.15 -3.24
C ASN A 72 1.45 -20.32 -3.79
N LYS A 73 2.36 -20.06 -4.74
CA LYS A 73 3.26 -21.09 -5.29
C LYS A 73 4.11 -21.78 -4.21
N ILE A 74 4.61 -21.01 -3.24
CA ILE A 74 5.42 -21.56 -2.13
C ILE A 74 4.54 -22.31 -1.12
N ILE A 75 3.31 -21.82 -0.87
CA ILE A 75 2.36 -22.49 0.01
C ILE A 75 1.91 -23.83 -0.57
N GLU A 76 1.68 -23.90 -1.88
CA GLU A 76 1.25 -25.09 -2.60
C GLU A 76 2.40 -26.10 -2.80
N ASN A 77 3.66 -25.65 -2.73
CA ASN A 77 4.80 -26.56 -2.75
C ASN A 77 4.72 -27.54 -1.57
N ALA A 78 4.84 -28.84 -1.87
CA ALA A 78 4.79 -29.91 -0.89
C ALA A 78 5.99 -29.88 0.07
N GLN A 79 7.17 -29.49 -0.44
CA GLN A 79 8.44 -29.48 0.30
C GLN A 79 9.22 -28.19 -0.02
N PRO A 80 8.72 -27.00 0.39
CA PRO A 80 9.49 -25.77 0.25
C PRO A 80 10.67 -25.79 1.24
N SER A 81 11.75 -25.08 0.89
CA SER A 81 12.81 -24.82 1.85
C SER A 81 12.40 -23.76 2.87
N VAL A 82 13.01 -23.80 4.07
CA VAL A 82 12.83 -22.77 5.10
C VAL A 82 13.15 -21.37 4.55
N GLN A 83 14.20 -21.27 3.73
CA GLN A 83 14.62 -20.01 3.12
C GLN A 83 13.53 -19.44 2.20
N GLN A 84 12.92 -20.27 1.33
CA GLN A 84 11.83 -19.84 0.45
C GLN A 84 10.64 -19.30 1.23
N VAL A 85 10.24 -19.99 2.31
CA VAL A 85 9.12 -19.53 3.16
C VAL A 85 9.46 -18.22 3.86
N SER A 86 10.66 -18.09 4.43
CA SER A 86 11.08 -16.87 5.14
C SER A 86 11.23 -15.68 4.21
N ASP A 87 11.88 -15.86 3.06
CA ASP A 87 12.11 -14.78 2.09
C ASP A 87 10.79 -14.25 1.54
N GLU A 88 9.87 -15.16 1.20
CA GLU A 88 8.58 -14.74 0.66
C GLU A 88 7.73 -14.08 1.74
N LYS A 89 7.79 -14.54 3.00
CA LYS A 89 7.14 -13.86 4.11
C LYS A 89 7.61 -12.41 4.22
N SER A 90 8.92 -12.16 4.18
CA SER A 90 9.47 -10.80 4.23
C SER A 90 9.01 -9.94 3.05
N LYS A 91 8.94 -10.50 1.83
CA LYS A 91 8.41 -9.77 0.66
C LYS A 91 6.93 -9.44 0.80
N VAL A 92 6.12 -10.36 1.35
CA VAL A 92 4.70 -10.14 1.62
C VAL A 92 4.51 -9.01 2.63
N GLU A 93 5.27 -9.02 3.73
CA GLU A 93 5.22 -7.98 4.76
C GLU A 93 5.67 -6.62 4.21
N GLN A 94 6.71 -6.59 3.38
CA GLN A 94 7.14 -5.38 2.69
C GLN A 94 6.05 -4.84 1.76
N ALA A 95 5.45 -5.70 0.92
CA ALA A 95 4.38 -5.29 0.01
C ALA A 95 3.16 -4.75 0.76
N LEU A 96 2.83 -5.34 1.91
CA LEU A 96 1.76 -4.85 2.80
C LEU A 96 2.06 -3.44 3.31
N SER A 97 3.27 -3.21 3.83
CA SER A 97 3.68 -1.89 4.30
C SER A 97 3.66 -0.86 3.17
N GLU A 98 4.22 -1.19 2.01
CA GLU A 98 4.24 -0.30 0.85
C GLU A 98 2.85 0.05 0.34
N LEU A 99 1.94 -0.93 0.26
CA LEU A 99 0.55 -0.71 -0.13
C LEU A 99 -0.18 0.21 0.87
N ASN A 100 -0.03 -0.04 2.16
CA ASN A 100 -0.65 0.78 3.19
C ASN A 100 -0.11 2.22 3.18
N ASN A 101 1.21 2.39 3.01
CA ASN A 101 1.82 3.71 2.90
C ASN A 101 1.31 4.46 1.66
N ALA A 102 1.17 3.79 0.52
CA ALA A 102 0.65 4.40 -0.70
C ALA A 102 -0.82 4.83 -0.56
N LYS A 103 -1.65 4.07 0.17
CA LYS A 103 -3.02 4.47 0.52
C LYS A 103 -3.05 5.73 1.37
N SER A 104 -2.24 5.78 2.43
CA SER A 104 -2.13 6.95 3.30
C SER A 104 -1.50 8.16 2.60
N ALA A 105 -0.79 7.94 1.50
CA ALA A 105 -0.17 8.98 0.68
C ALA A 105 -1.08 9.54 -0.42
N LEU A 106 -2.31 9.04 -0.60
CA LEU A 106 -3.29 9.65 -1.51
C LEU A 106 -3.58 11.09 -1.07
N ARG A 107 -3.52 12.02 -2.03
CA ARG A 107 -3.69 13.47 -1.79
C ARG A 107 -4.72 14.02 -2.76
N ALA A 108 -5.64 14.83 -2.25
CA ALA A 108 -6.63 15.51 -3.07
C ALA A 108 -5.96 16.44 -4.09
N ASP A 109 -6.48 16.46 -5.30
CA ASP A 109 -6.11 17.43 -6.32
C ASP A 109 -6.79 18.76 -6.02
N LYS A 110 -5.98 19.79 -5.73
CA LYS A 110 -6.45 21.15 -5.43
C LYS A 110 -6.19 22.13 -6.58
N GLN A 111 -5.82 21.65 -7.77
CA GLN A 111 -5.49 22.51 -8.91
C GLN A 111 -6.68 23.36 -9.35
N GLU A 112 -7.87 22.77 -9.50
CA GLU A 112 -9.08 23.53 -9.89
C GLU A 112 -9.41 24.62 -8.87
N LEU A 113 -9.31 24.32 -7.57
CA LEU A 113 -9.50 25.30 -6.50
C LEU A 113 -8.46 26.43 -6.60
N GLN A 114 -7.20 26.09 -6.87
CA GLN A 114 -6.14 27.09 -7.02
C GLN A 114 -6.30 27.94 -8.28
N GLN A 115 -6.81 27.37 -9.38
CA GLN A 115 -7.12 28.08 -10.62
C GLN A 115 -8.31 29.02 -10.44
N ALA A 116 -9.42 28.53 -9.89
CA ALA A 116 -10.60 29.35 -9.57
C ALA A 116 -10.23 30.50 -8.62
N TYR A 117 -9.37 30.23 -7.63
CA TYR A 117 -8.79 31.26 -6.78
C TYR A 117 -8.03 32.31 -7.60
N ASN A 118 -7.05 31.89 -8.41
CA ASN A 118 -6.21 32.80 -9.21
C ASN A 118 -7.04 33.68 -10.16
N GLN A 119 -8.18 33.18 -10.67
CA GLN A 119 -9.11 33.96 -11.49
C GLN A 119 -9.88 34.98 -10.66
N LEU A 120 -10.39 34.59 -9.49
CA LEU A 120 -11.17 35.47 -8.62
C LEU A 120 -10.34 36.62 -8.04
N ILE A 121 -9.05 36.37 -7.76
CA ILE A 121 -8.15 37.38 -7.23
C ILE A 121 -7.55 38.31 -8.30
N GLN A 122 -7.84 38.11 -9.59
CA GLN A 122 -7.38 39.06 -10.59
C GLN A 122 -8.01 40.44 -10.33
N PRO A 123 -7.20 41.52 -10.22
CA PRO A 123 -7.74 42.86 -10.06
C PRO A 123 -8.61 43.20 -11.27
N THR A 124 -9.87 43.55 -10.98
CA THR A 124 -10.78 44.05 -12.02
C THR A 124 -10.47 45.51 -12.33
N ASP A 125 -10.84 45.99 -13.52
CA ASP A 125 -10.68 47.40 -13.85
C ASP A 125 -11.61 48.27 -12.97
N LEU A 126 -11.00 49.01 -12.06
CA LEU A 126 -11.66 49.91 -11.11
C LEU A 126 -11.84 51.33 -11.66
N ASN A 127 -11.37 51.61 -12.89
CA ASN A 127 -11.52 52.93 -13.49
C ASN A 127 -12.99 53.33 -13.59
N ASN A 128 -13.27 54.60 -13.28
CA ASN A 128 -14.59 55.21 -13.29
C ASN A 128 -15.64 54.53 -12.38
N LYS A 129 -15.22 53.69 -11.41
CA LYS A 129 -16.13 53.09 -10.41
C LYS A 129 -16.25 53.96 -9.15
N LYS A 130 -17.36 53.80 -8.43
CA LYS A 130 -17.65 54.55 -7.20
C LYS A 130 -16.68 54.13 -6.06
N PRO A 131 -16.11 55.08 -5.29
CA PRO A 131 -15.19 54.78 -4.19
C PRO A 131 -15.73 53.77 -3.16
N ALA A 132 -17.00 53.87 -2.78
CA ALA A 132 -17.63 52.94 -1.83
C ALA A 132 -17.64 51.48 -2.35
N SER A 133 -17.86 51.29 -3.65
CA SER A 133 -17.84 49.96 -4.28
C SER A 133 -16.43 49.36 -4.34
N ILE A 134 -15.41 50.20 -4.53
CA ILE A 134 -13.99 49.78 -4.49
C ILE A 134 -13.61 49.31 -3.08
N THR A 135 -14.00 50.06 -2.05
CA THR A 135 -13.74 49.69 -0.65
C THR A 135 -14.39 48.36 -0.28
N ALA A 136 -15.65 48.14 -0.67
CA ALA A 136 -16.37 46.89 -0.40
C ALA A 136 -15.71 45.68 -1.11
N TYR A 137 -15.28 45.84 -2.37
CA TYR A 137 -14.54 44.81 -3.10
C TYR A 137 -13.22 44.45 -2.40
N ASN A 138 -12.41 45.46 -2.03
CA ASN A 138 -11.12 45.25 -1.38
C ASN A 138 -11.27 44.57 0.00
N GLN A 139 -12.29 44.93 0.78
CA GLN A 139 -12.58 44.26 2.06
C GLN A 139 -12.93 42.79 1.86
N ARG A 140 -13.78 42.47 0.89
CA ARG A 140 -14.19 41.08 0.63
C ARG A 140 -13.01 40.24 0.11
N TYR A 141 -12.17 40.81 -0.73
CA TYR A 141 -10.94 40.19 -1.23
C TYR A 141 -10.00 39.79 -0.08
N GLN A 142 -9.75 40.69 0.87
CA GLN A 142 -8.87 40.43 2.02
C GLN A 142 -9.42 39.33 2.92
N GLN A 143 -10.73 39.32 3.18
CA GLN A 143 -11.38 38.27 3.98
C GLN A 143 -11.24 36.88 3.33
N PHE A 144 -11.53 36.80 2.03
CA PHE A 144 -11.42 35.54 1.28
C PHE A 144 -9.98 34.98 1.28
N SER A 145 -8.98 35.85 1.17
CA SER A 145 -7.57 35.44 1.25
C SER A 145 -7.19 34.86 2.63
N ASN A 146 -7.78 35.34 3.72
CA ASN A 146 -7.48 34.89 5.07
C ASN A 146 -8.15 33.55 5.40
N GLU A 147 -9.43 33.37 5.05
CA GLU A 147 -10.20 32.13 5.31
C GLU A 147 -9.58 30.90 4.60
N LEU A 148 -8.96 31.09 3.43
CA LEU A 148 -8.33 30.02 2.67
C LEU A 148 -6.96 29.60 3.22
N ASN A 149 -6.16 30.53 3.77
CA ASN A 149 -4.89 30.18 4.39
C ASN A 149 -5.08 29.34 5.66
N SER A 150 -6.18 29.53 6.39
CA SER A 150 -6.54 28.70 7.55
C SER A 150 -7.01 27.28 7.21
N THR A 151 -7.40 27.00 5.96
CA THR A 151 -7.85 25.65 5.51
C THR A 151 -6.77 24.88 4.74
N LYS A 152 -5.59 25.48 4.56
CA LYS A 152 -4.41 24.86 3.93
C LYS A 152 -3.51 24.08 4.90
N THR A 153 -3.57 24.36 6.22
CA THR A 153 -2.95 23.59 7.30
C THR A 153 -3.74 22.34 7.65
#